data_AF-A0A401FS85-F1
#
_entry.id   AF-A0A401FS85-F1
#
_cell.length_a   1.000
_cell.length_b   1.000
_cell.length_c   1.000
_cell.angle_alpha   90.00
_cell.angle_beta   90.00
_cell.angle_gamma   90.00
#
_symmetry.space_group_name_H-M   'P 1'
#
loop_
_entity.id
_entity.type
_entity.pdbx_description
1 polymer ?
#
loop_
_entity_poly.entity_id
_entity_poly.type
_entity_poly.pdbx_seq_one_letter_code
_entity_poly.pdbx_strand_id
1 'polypeptide(L)'
;MFNKIGKILGTISLIIGAIGISTAFAESSLTWSPPDSEVVNGYRLYYGTSPGSHPEKTEVGPSDHCALSDLSLKESTTYYFVVRAYNDTGESTDSNEVAWTSGDATPPMPPQAISVE
;
A
#
# COMPACT_ATOMS: atom_id res chain seq x y z
N MET A 1 -37.10 -51.93 -2.51
CA MET A 1 -36.77 -50.49 -2.52
C MET A 1 -35.26 -50.38 -2.70
N PHE A 2 -34.82 -49.69 -3.75
CA PHE A 2 -33.51 -49.83 -4.37
C PHE A 2 -32.39 -48.98 -3.72
N ASN A 3 -31.23 -49.61 -3.52
CA ASN A 3 -29.85 -49.17 -3.76
C ASN A 3 -29.39 -47.74 -3.35
N LYS A 4 -28.34 -47.66 -2.52
CA LYS A 4 -27.23 -46.68 -2.71
C LYS A 4 -25.88 -47.30 -2.35
N ILE A 5 -25.12 -47.62 -3.40
CA ILE A 5 -23.68 -47.89 -3.43
C ILE A 5 -22.98 -46.54 -3.69
N GLY A 6 -21.85 -46.28 -3.03
CA GLY A 6 -20.94 -45.18 -3.36
C GLY A 6 -19.64 -45.22 -2.55
N LYS A 7 -18.62 -45.91 -3.09
CA LYS A 7 -17.22 -45.90 -2.62
C LYS A 7 -16.54 -44.65 -3.16
N ILE A 8 -15.71 -43.93 -2.39
CA ILE A 8 -14.54 -43.22 -2.95
C ILE A 8 -13.38 -43.26 -1.95
N LEU A 9 -12.21 -43.51 -2.53
CA LEU A 9 -10.91 -43.84 -1.98
C LEU A 9 -10.03 -42.57 -1.91
N GLY A 10 -9.33 -42.38 -0.79
CA GLY A 10 -7.97 -41.82 -0.71
C GLY A 10 -7.70 -40.37 -1.11
N THR A 11 -7.14 -39.60 -0.17
CA THR A 11 -5.94 -38.78 -0.40
C THR A 11 -5.15 -38.66 0.91
N ILE A 12 -3.88 -39.06 0.91
CA ILE A 12 -2.90 -38.70 1.93
C ILE A 12 -2.33 -37.34 1.51
N SER A 13 -2.63 -36.29 2.28
CA SER A 13 -2.00 -34.98 2.08
C SER A 13 -0.67 -34.95 2.79
N LEU A 14 0.41 -34.93 2.01
CA LEU A 14 1.76 -34.65 2.46
C LEU A 14 1.85 -33.16 2.80
N ILE A 15 1.88 -32.80 4.10
CA ILE A 15 2.15 -31.42 4.51
C ILE A 15 3.67 -31.22 4.47
N ILE A 16 4.17 -30.70 3.35
CA ILE A 16 5.48 -30.08 3.30
C ILE A 16 5.31 -28.70 3.94
N GLY A 17 5.69 -28.57 5.22
CA GLY A 17 5.78 -27.28 5.88
C GLY A 17 6.93 -26.49 5.27
N ALA A 18 6.61 -25.61 4.32
CA ALA A 18 7.55 -24.64 3.80
C ALA A 18 8.06 -23.75 4.94
N ILE A 19 9.37 -23.67 5.11
CA ILE A 19 9.99 -22.63 5.93
C ILE A 19 9.78 -21.32 5.17
N GLY A 20 8.73 -20.59 5.52
CA GLY A 20 8.55 -19.22 5.07
C GLY A 20 9.62 -18.36 5.74
N ILE A 21 10.70 -18.04 5.03
CA ILE A 21 11.51 -16.88 5.38
C ILE A 21 10.68 -15.68 4.96
N SER A 22 9.82 -15.19 5.85
CA SER A 22 9.19 -13.90 5.67
C SER A 22 10.27 -12.85 5.84
N THR A 23 10.93 -12.46 4.76
CA THR A 23 11.65 -11.19 4.73
C THR A 23 10.58 -10.10 4.86
N ALA A 24 10.35 -9.62 6.08
CA ALA A 24 9.53 -8.43 6.29
C ALA A 24 10.31 -7.26 5.67
N PHE A 25 9.99 -6.91 4.43
CA PHE A 25 10.34 -5.59 3.92
C PHE A 25 9.53 -4.60 4.76
N ALA A 26 10.21 -3.68 5.43
CA ALA A 26 9.52 -2.58 6.10
C ALA A 26 8.92 -1.70 5.00
N GLU A 27 7.64 -1.91 4.69
CA GLU A 27 6.92 -1.05 3.76
C GLU A 27 6.68 0.31 4.44
N SER A 28 6.92 1.39 3.71
CA SER A 28 6.65 2.74 4.20
C SER A 28 5.16 3.03 4.13
N SER A 29 4.60 3.62 5.19
CA SER A 29 3.17 3.93 5.29
C SER A 29 2.93 5.33 5.84
N LEU A 30 1.83 5.95 5.43
CA LEU A 30 1.28 7.14 6.06
C LEU A 30 0.30 6.72 7.14
N THR A 31 0.33 7.38 8.29
CA THR A 31 -0.56 7.14 9.43
C THR A 31 -1.06 8.46 9.99
N TRP A 32 -2.30 8.51 10.44
CA TRP A 32 -2.92 9.70 11.03
C TRP A 32 -3.84 9.34 12.19
N SER A 33 -4.16 10.33 13.03
CA SER A 33 -5.12 10.15 14.12
C SER A 33 -6.53 10.57 13.68
N PRO A 34 -7.58 9.81 14.04
CA PRO A 34 -8.95 10.23 13.81
C PRO A 34 -9.31 11.47 14.65
N PRO A 35 -10.29 12.29 14.22
CA PRO A 35 -10.80 13.40 15.03
C PRO A 35 -11.58 12.87 16.24
N ASP A 36 -11.42 13.53 17.39
CA ASP A 36 -11.91 13.05 18.69
C ASP A 36 -13.44 13.05 18.88
N SER A 37 -14.21 13.72 18.00
CA SER A 37 -15.65 13.94 18.26
C SER A 37 -16.53 14.03 17.01
N GLU A 38 -16.11 13.46 15.89
CA GLU A 38 -16.88 13.47 14.65
C GLU A 38 -17.16 12.06 14.13
N VAL A 39 -18.34 11.86 13.54
CA VAL A 39 -18.63 10.65 12.77
C VAL A 39 -17.84 10.75 11.47
N VAL A 40 -16.86 9.86 11.31
CA VAL A 40 -16.05 9.72 10.11
C VAL A 40 -16.45 8.44 9.41
N ASN A 41 -16.89 8.55 8.16
CA ASN A 41 -17.19 7.39 7.32
C ASN A 41 -15.91 6.84 6.67
N GLY A 42 -14.93 7.71 6.44
CA GLY A 42 -13.61 7.32 5.95
C GLY A 42 -12.69 8.50 5.67
N TYR A 43 -11.58 8.19 5.02
CA TYR A 43 -10.54 9.14 4.66
C TYR A 43 -10.24 9.10 3.17
N ARG A 44 -9.87 10.26 2.64
CA ARG A 44 -9.28 10.41 1.32
C ARG A 44 -7.88 10.97 1.45
N LEU A 45 -6.93 10.29 0.82
CA LEU A 45 -5.56 10.76 0.70
C LEU A 45 -5.46 11.59 -0.57
N TYR A 46 -4.89 12.79 -0.46
CA TYR A 46 -4.60 13.68 -1.57
C TYR A 46 -3.09 13.89 -1.66
N TYR A 47 -2.55 13.89 -2.87
CA TYR A 47 -1.11 14.03 -3.06
C TYR A 47 -0.69 14.63 -4.40
N GLY A 48 0.56 15.07 -4.46
CA GLY A 48 1.17 15.65 -5.65
C GLY A 48 2.68 15.82 -5.51
N THR A 49 3.33 16.34 -6.54
CA THR A 49 4.80 16.52 -6.58
C THR A 49 5.23 17.96 -6.31
N SER A 50 4.33 18.80 -5.79
CA SER A 50 4.62 20.19 -5.45
C SER A 50 3.95 20.55 -4.12
N PRO A 51 4.66 21.25 -3.22
CA PRO A 51 4.06 21.69 -1.95
C PRO A 51 2.77 22.47 -2.19
N GLY A 52 1.73 22.15 -1.43
CA GLY A 52 0.42 22.79 -1.49
C GLY A 52 -0.44 22.43 -2.71
N SER A 53 0.02 21.54 -3.60
CA SER A 53 -0.73 21.11 -4.78
C SER A 53 -0.92 19.60 -4.78
N HIS A 54 -2.17 19.18 -4.58
CA HIS A 54 -2.55 17.78 -4.41
C HIS A 54 -3.60 17.34 -5.45
N PRO A 55 -3.24 17.26 -6.75
CA PRO A 55 -4.19 16.94 -7.81
C PRO A 55 -4.63 15.47 -7.81
N GLU A 56 -3.81 14.57 -7.28
CA GLU A 56 -4.11 13.15 -7.18
C GLU A 56 -4.87 12.84 -5.90
N LYS A 57 -5.74 11.82 -5.94
CA LYS A 57 -6.46 11.36 -4.76
C LYS A 57 -6.70 9.86 -4.77
N THR A 58 -6.76 9.27 -3.58
CA THR A 58 -7.12 7.87 -3.36
C THR A 58 -8.10 7.75 -2.20
N GLU A 59 -9.12 6.93 -2.38
CA GLU A 59 -10.08 6.58 -1.34
C GLU A 59 -9.46 5.53 -0.41
N VAL A 60 -9.30 5.86 0.87
CA VAL A 60 -8.71 4.96 1.88
C VAL A 60 -9.82 4.20 2.64
N GLY A 61 -11.00 4.80 2.79
CA GLY A 61 -12.08 4.24 3.60
C GLY A 61 -11.84 4.45 5.11
N PRO A 62 -12.45 3.64 5.99
CA PRO A 62 -12.38 3.81 7.44
C PRO A 62 -11.09 3.24 8.04
N SER A 63 -9.93 3.59 7.46
CA SER A 63 -8.60 3.21 7.96
C SER A 63 -7.79 4.46 8.26
N ASP A 64 -6.98 4.36 9.31
CA ASP A 64 -6.11 5.43 9.84
C ASP A 64 -4.69 5.39 9.26
N HIS A 65 -4.50 4.58 8.22
CA HIS A 65 -3.22 4.39 7.54
C HIS A 65 -3.41 4.05 6.05
N CYS A 66 -2.36 4.31 5.27
CA CYS A 66 -2.25 3.93 3.87
C CYS A 66 -0.81 3.50 3.59
N ALA A 67 -0.62 2.30 3.04
CA ALA A 67 0.71 1.89 2.59
C ALA A 67 1.09 2.68 1.33
N LEU A 68 2.35 3.11 1.23
CA LEU A 68 2.81 3.83 0.03
C LEU A 68 2.92 2.91 -1.19
N SER A 69 2.98 1.59 -0.96
CA SER A 69 2.91 0.53 -1.98
C SER A 69 1.52 0.43 -2.64
N ASP A 70 0.45 0.87 -1.96
CA ASP A 70 -0.90 0.93 -2.52
C ASP A 70 -1.10 2.10 -3.50
N LEU A 71 -0.12 3.03 -3.55
CA LEU A 71 -0.15 4.21 -4.40
C LEU A 71 0.71 4.01 -5.65
N SER A 72 0.26 4.57 -6.77
CA SER A 72 1.05 4.60 -8.02
C SER A 72 2.07 5.74 -8.01
N LEU A 73 3.13 5.59 -7.20
CA LEU A 73 4.20 6.58 -7.06
C LEU A 73 5.37 6.26 -7.99
N LYS A 74 5.99 7.30 -8.55
CA LYS A 74 7.22 7.17 -9.34
C LYS A 74 8.44 7.11 -8.42
N GLU A 75 9.46 6.36 -8.82
CA GLU A 75 10.77 6.32 -8.15
C GLU A 75 11.49 7.68 -8.20
N SER A 76 12.44 7.90 -7.29
CA SER A 76 13.24 9.12 -7.18
C SER A 76 12.42 10.42 -7.22
N THR A 77 11.20 10.41 -6.68
CA THR A 77 10.24 11.51 -6.76
C THR A 77 9.76 11.89 -5.37
N THR A 78 9.80 13.18 -5.04
CA THR A 78 9.21 13.72 -3.80
C THR A 78 7.73 13.97 -4.00
N TYR A 79 6.94 13.41 -3.11
CA TYR A 79 5.51 13.60 -3.01
C TYR A 79 5.13 14.31 -1.72
N TYR A 80 4.08 15.11 -1.80
CA TYR A 80 3.46 15.85 -0.70
C TYR A 80 2.06 15.29 -0.50
N PHE A 81 1.70 15.00 0.76
CA PHE A 81 0.48 14.28 1.11
C PHE A 81 -0.30 15.05 2.16
N VAL A 82 -1.62 15.07 1.99
CA VAL A 82 -2.60 15.51 2.99
C VAL A 82 -3.75 14.51 3.04
N VAL A 83 -4.39 14.41 4.19
CA VAL A 83 -5.57 13.56 4.39
C VAL A 83 -6.77 14.44 4.71
N ARG A 84 -7.92 14.08 4.14
CA ARG A 84 -9.23 14.64 4.52
C ARG A 84 -10.11 13.53 5.05
N ALA A 85 -10.76 13.79 6.18
CA ALA A 85 -11.85 12.95 6.66
C ALA A 85 -13.12 13.30 5.89
N TYR A 86 -14.03 12.34 5.74
CA TYR A 86 -15.34 12.61 5.17
C TYR A 86 -16.46 11.85 5.88
N ASN A 87 -17.67 12.40 5.77
CA ASN A 87 -18.91 11.77 6.16
C ASN A 87 -20.02 12.12 5.18
N ASP A 88 -21.28 11.82 5.53
CA ASP A 88 -22.44 12.07 4.66
C ASP A 88 -22.67 13.55 4.34
N THR A 89 -22.07 14.47 5.12
CA THR A 89 -22.19 15.92 4.92
C THR A 89 -21.14 16.47 3.96
N GLY A 90 -19.94 15.88 3.93
CA GLY A 90 -18.85 16.35 3.09
C GLY A 90 -17.46 15.96 3.59
N GLU A 91 -16.44 16.64 3.06
CA GLU A 91 -15.03 16.48 3.46
C GLU A 91 -14.59 17.59 4.42
N SER A 92 -13.63 17.25 5.28
CA SER A 92 -12.91 18.22 6.12
C SER A 92 -11.94 19.09 5.30
N THR A 93 -11.30 20.05 5.97
CA THR A 93 -10.07 20.67 5.47
C THR A 93 -8.90 19.67 5.46
N ASP A 94 -7.82 20.05 4.78
CA ASP A 94 -6.55 19.30 4.77
C ASP A 94 -5.98 19.14 6.17
N SER A 95 -5.33 17.99 6.41
CA SER A 95 -4.37 17.80 7.50
C SER A 95 -3.14 18.70 7.32
N ASN A 96 -2.17 18.57 8.23
CA ASN A 96 -0.82 19.02 7.91
C ASN A 96 -0.30 18.25 6.69
N GLU A 97 0.46 18.93 5.85
CA GLU A 97 1.16 18.33 4.73
C GLU A 97 2.41 17.60 5.21
N VAL A 98 2.68 16.44 4.62
CA VAL A 98 3.92 15.68 4.84
C VAL A 98 4.60 15.39 3.51
N ALA A 99 5.93 15.46 3.50
CA ALA A 99 6.74 15.15 2.32
C ALA A 99 7.42 13.79 2.49
N TRP A 100 7.45 13.00 1.41
CA TRP A 100 8.18 11.74 1.35
C TRP A 100 8.80 11.57 -0.04
N THR A 101 10.01 11.02 -0.09
CA THR A 101 10.74 10.78 -1.34
C THR A 101 10.87 9.29 -1.57
N SER A 102 10.42 8.82 -2.73
CA SER A 102 10.60 7.44 -3.14
C SER A 102 12.07 7.11 -3.40
N GLY A 103 12.46 5.89 -3.01
CA GLY A 103 13.79 5.37 -3.35
C GLY A 103 13.97 5.15 -4.86
N ASP A 104 15.21 4.93 -5.27
CA ASP A 104 15.57 4.38 -6.57
C ASP A 104 15.76 2.87 -6.43
N ALA A 105 15.03 2.09 -7.23
CA ALA A 105 15.18 0.64 -7.28
C ALA A 105 15.88 0.15 -8.56
N THR A 106 16.30 1.08 -9.44
CA THR A 106 16.92 0.76 -10.73
C THR A 106 18.31 0.15 -10.52
N PRO A 107 18.59 -1.09 -11.00
CA PRO A 107 19.93 -1.65 -10.93
C PRO A 107 20.94 -0.82 -11.76
N PRO A 108 22.22 -0.76 -11.35
CA PRO A 108 23.24 -0.09 -12.13
C PRO A 108 23.45 -0.79 -13.49
N MET A 109 23.89 -0.02 -14.49
CA MET A 109 24.33 -0.58 -15.77
C MET A 109 25.51 -1.55 -15.58
N PRO A 110 25.62 -2.62 -16.40
CA PRO A 110 26.77 -3.50 -16.37
C PRO A 110 28.07 -2.74 -16.73
N PRO A 111 29.24 -3.16 -16.22
CA PRO A 111 30.52 -2.57 -16.62
C PRO A 111 30.70 -2.62 -18.14
N GLN A 112 31.06 -1.48 -18.73
CA GLN A 112 31.45 -1.40 -20.14
C GLN A 112 32.96 -1.18 -20.21
N ALA A 113 33.62 -1.86 -21.15
CA ALA A 113 35.08 -1.98 -21.29
C ALA A 113 35.73 -2.97 -20.30
N ILE A 114 35.81 -4.23 -20.75
CA ILE A 114 36.80 -5.19 -20.26
C ILE A 114 37.92 -5.18 -21.30
N SER A 115 39.12 -4.78 -20.88
CA SER A 115 40.34 -4.88 -21.70
C SER A 115 41.36 -5.76 -20.97
N VAL A 116 42.09 -6.55 -21.74
CA VAL A 116 43.27 -7.28 -21.28
C VAL A 116 44.49 -6.44 -21.65
N GLU A 117 45.44 -6.26 -20.73
CA GLU A 117 46.75 -5.67 -21.03
C GLU A 117 47.66 -6.69 -21.73
#